data_AF-G0U6Q2-F1
#
_entry.id   AF-G0U6Q2-F1
#
_cell.length_a   1.000
_cell.length_b   1.000
_cell.length_c   1.000
_cell.angle_alpha   90.00
_cell.angle_beta   90.00
_cell.angle_gamma   90.00
#
_symmetry.space_group_name_H-M   'P 1'
#
loop_
_entity.id
_entity.type
_entity.pdbx_description
1 polymer ?
#
loop_
_entity_poly.entity_id
_entity_poly.type
_entity_poly.pdbx_seq_one_letter_code
_entity_poly.pdbx_strand_id
1 'polypeptide(L)'
;MCAGCRLSYACLCFEALLLHVSVICFQAFLLFLYSFTCEYMTVRSVKAVIRDCIAQGVSRCALQHVRVVHPVECASLTHFNEQLRRCLHDVSANVGESASNSWLLALPSSLLGTTEEVINYLGMLVAIDFRHWAEDGERETLPGSRVRGYHNFYATPTQKDTRNGSALRGSMAMVYILRQAVEAHGLHWYRPELLLRFKTVEEATEGLRCCFVGHKGDGQTPMWIPAKRERVELLLSLASALVERKTSFYKMWRDSECYLYHPTEVKRGFIEQLLQLHPRYRDVCVLSGSGAENASQVGEVDVLEIPVLKLAQLTAIAIDSVLPFVGGAGSKSTHNDFRYLPHQSKTSSIAHPGAFLDKHQLTICCDYQIPKALRHLGLIEYDAYLATLVDEGVPLVPGGKEECAIRVGALIASEMLLEYLNNGGLNRGEALRGLPKKWDGPAIDHMLWYIGRNYVESSIKHHLCYTTMY
;
A
#
# COMPACT_ATOMS: atom_id res chain seq x y z
N MET A 1 -69.35 17.25 10.10
CA MET A 1 -68.72 16.23 10.96
C MET A 1 -68.01 15.23 10.07
N CYS A 2 -66.68 15.25 10.02
CA CYS A 2 -65.84 14.10 9.67
C CYS A 2 -64.39 14.50 9.97
N ALA A 3 -63.91 14.04 11.13
CA ALA A 3 -62.50 13.99 11.48
C ALA A 3 -61.90 12.73 10.85
N GLY A 4 -60.70 12.83 10.29
CA GLY A 4 -59.93 11.65 9.89
C GLY A 4 -58.99 11.91 8.71
N CYS A 5 -57.75 12.31 8.99
CA CYS A 5 -56.54 11.99 8.20
C CYS A 5 -55.32 12.72 8.76
N ARG A 6 -54.73 12.22 9.85
CA ARG A 6 -53.35 12.56 10.27
C ARG A 6 -52.74 11.42 11.08
N LEU A 7 -52.45 10.28 10.45
CA LEU A 7 -51.60 9.23 10.99
C LEU A 7 -51.12 8.35 9.82
N SER A 8 -50.00 8.71 9.19
CA SER A 8 -49.33 7.79 8.25
C SER A 8 -47.84 8.13 8.03
N TYR A 9 -47.42 9.38 8.19
CA TYR A 9 -46.02 9.76 7.95
C TYR A 9 -45.03 9.46 9.10
N ALA A 10 -45.50 9.25 10.33
CA ALA A 10 -44.61 8.99 11.47
C ALA A 10 -44.14 7.52 11.57
N CYS A 11 -44.85 6.58 10.94
CA CYS A 11 -44.53 5.15 11.02
C CYS A 11 -43.41 4.74 10.04
N LEU A 12 -43.39 5.33 8.84
CA LEU A 12 -42.39 5.03 7.80
C LEU A 12 -40.98 5.56 8.15
N CYS A 13 -40.88 6.66 8.91
CA CYS A 13 -39.56 7.14 9.37
C CYS A 13 -38.98 6.30 10.51
N PHE A 14 -39.79 5.57 11.27
CA PHE A 14 -39.33 4.78 12.42
C PHE A 14 -38.76 3.41 11.97
N GLU A 15 -39.36 2.79 10.94
CA GLU A 15 -38.83 1.54 10.37
C GLU A 15 -37.51 1.75 9.62
N ALA A 16 -37.34 2.87 8.91
CA ALA A 16 -36.07 3.20 8.24
C ALA A 16 -34.92 3.46 9.25
N LEU A 17 -35.23 4.08 10.41
CA LEU A 17 -34.26 4.33 11.46
C LEU A 17 -33.84 3.03 12.18
N LEU A 18 -34.78 2.12 12.41
CA LEU A 18 -34.51 0.80 13.02
C LEU A 18 -33.68 -0.11 12.10
N LEU A 19 -33.90 -0.06 10.78
CA LEU A 19 -33.07 -0.77 9.80
C LEU A 19 -31.64 -0.22 9.72
N HIS A 20 -31.45 1.10 9.82
CA HIS A 20 -30.10 1.70 9.83
C HIS A 20 -29.32 1.41 11.12
N VAL A 21 -29.99 1.48 12.29
CA VAL A 21 -29.36 1.11 13.58
C VAL A 21 -29.05 -0.39 13.62
N SER A 22 -29.90 -1.23 13.04
CA SER A 22 -29.67 -2.68 12.93
C SER A 22 -28.45 -3.03 12.07
N VAL A 23 -28.25 -2.37 10.93
CA VAL A 23 -27.09 -2.65 10.04
C VAL A 23 -25.78 -2.19 10.68
N ILE A 24 -25.75 -1.03 11.33
CA ILE A 24 -24.55 -0.52 12.02
C ILE A 24 -24.22 -1.40 13.24
N CYS A 25 -25.22 -1.80 14.03
CA CYS A 25 -25.02 -2.74 15.13
C CYS A 25 -24.59 -4.13 14.63
N PHE A 26 -25.07 -4.59 13.47
CA PHE A 26 -24.69 -5.88 12.90
C PHE A 26 -23.26 -5.86 12.33
N GLN A 27 -22.81 -4.76 11.71
CA GLN A 27 -21.41 -4.59 11.30
C GLN A 27 -20.47 -4.47 12.51
N ALA A 28 -20.86 -3.73 13.55
CA ALA A 28 -20.08 -3.66 14.79
C ALA A 28 -20.05 -5.02 15.52
N PHE A 29 -21.13 -5.77 15.50
CA PHE A 29 -21.23 -7.11 16.08
C PHE A 29 -20.48 -8.17 15.27
N LEU A 30 -20.43 -8.06 13.94
CA LEU A 30 -19.58 -8.91 13.08
C LEU A 30 -18.10 -8.58 13.25
N LEU A 31 -17.73 -7.30 13.39
CA LEU A 31 -16.37 -6.88 13.75
C LEU A 31 -15.98 -7.38 15.16
N PHE A 32 -16.93 -7.39 16.09
CA PHE A 32 -16.73 -7.90 17.45
C PHE A 32 -16.60 -9.44 17.48
N LEU A 33 -17.41 -10.17 16.70
CA LEU A 33 -17.33 -11.63 16.59
C LEU A 33 -16.10 -12.11 15.80
N TYR A 34 -15.67 -11.39 14.76
CA TYR A 34 -14.37 -11.65 14.10
C TYR A 34 -13.17 -11.39 15.02
N SER A 35 -13.37 -10.65 16.12
CA SER A 35 -12.30 -10.37 17.08
C SER A 35 -12.08 -11.52 18.08
N PHE A 36 -12.93 -12.54 18.12
CA PHE A 36 -12.90 -13.61 19.14
C PHE A 36 -12.41 -14.98 18.68
N THR A 37 -12.12 -15.21 17.39
CA THR A 37 -11.57 -16.49 16.88
C THR A 37 -10.12 -16.40 16.38
N CYS A 38 -9.40 -15.32 16.70
CA CYS A 38 -7.99 -15.16 16.30
C CYS A 38 -7.06 -16.01 17.21
N GLU A 39 -7.22 -17.33 17.17
CA GLU A 39 -6.25 -18.27 17.72
C GLU A 39 -4.90 -18.12 17.00
N TYR A 40 -3.86 -17.94 17.83
CA TYR A 40 -2.42 -18.08 17.60
C TYR A 40 -1.92 -18.47 16.20
N MET A 41 -2.10 -17.63 15.19
CA MET A 41 -1.20 -17.65 14.04
C MET A 41 0.05 -16.88 14.40
N THR A 42 1.17 -17.58 14.56
CA THR A 42 2.48 -16.96 14.39
C THR A 42 2.49 -16.30 13.03
N VAL A 43 2.56 -14.96 12.99
CA VAL A 43 2.54 -14.22 11.73
C VAL A 43 3.87 -14.47 11.05
N ARG A 44 3.90 -15.47 10.18
CA ARG A 44 5.02 -15.69 9.27
C ARG A 44 5.15 -14.46 8.38
N SER A 45 6.38 -14.11 8.01
CA SER A 45 6.57 -13.04 7.03
C SER A 45 5.89 -13.39 5.72
N VAL A 46 5.33 -12.38 5.03
CA VAL A 46 4.73 -12.55 3.70
C VAL A 46 5.71 -13.27 2.77
N LYS A 47 6.98 -12.86 2.82
CA LYS A 47 8.08 -13.48 2.08
C LYS A 47 8.24 -14.98 2.36
N ALA A 48 8.20 -15.39 3.63
CA ALA A 48 8.29 -16.80 3.98
C ALA A 48 7.09 -17.60 3.44
N VAL A 49 5.88 -17.06 3.55
CA VAL A 49 4.67 -17.71 3.00
C VAL A 49 4.76 -17.85 1.49
N ILE A 50 5.23 -16.82 0.78
CA ILE A 50 5.36 -16.85 -0.68
C ILE A 50 6.44 -17.86 -1.14
N ARG A 51 7.54 -17.99 -0.40
CA ARG A 51 8.55 -19.02 -0.69
C ARG A 51 8.02 -20.43 -0.54
N ASP A 52 7.19 -20.67 0.47
CA ASP A 52 6.50 -21.95 0.61
C ASP A 52 5.53 -22.19 -0.55
N CYS A 53 4.80 -21.15 -0.99
CA CYS A 53 3.91 -21.25 -2.15
C CYS A 53 4.68 -21.61 -3.43
N ILE A 54 5.87 -21.05 -3.63
CA ILE A 54 6.76 -21.42 -4.74
C ILE A 54 7.17 -22.88 -4.63
N ALA A 55 7.62 -23.32 -3.45
CA ALA A 55 8.05 -24.70 -3.21
C ALA A 55 6.91 -25.73 -3.41
N GLN A 56 5.67 -25.35 -3.07
CA GLN A 56 4.47 -26.17 -3.24
C GLN A 56 3.86 -26.10 -4.65
N GLY A 57 4.39 -25.25 -5.54
CA GLY A 57 3.89 -25.12 -6.90
C GLY A 57 2.53 -24.43 -7.02
N VAL A 58 2.17 -23.55 -6.07
CA VAL A 58 0.90 -22.79 -6.04
C VAL A 58 0.64 -22.04 -7.34
N SER A 59 1.69 -21.53 -7.98
CA SER A 59 1.60 -20.83 -9.26
C SER A 59 1.10 -21.69 -10.42
N ARG A 60 1.14 -23.02 -10.30
CA ARG A 60 0.66 -23.96 -11.33
C ARG A 60 -0.74 -24.49 -11.07
N CYS A 61 -1.23 -24.46 -9.83
CA CYS A 61 -2.45 -25.16 -9.43
C CYS A 61 -3.54 -24.29 -8.80
N ALA A 62 -3.22 -23.08 -8.31
CA ALA A 62 -4.17 -22.27 -7.54
C ALA A 62 -4.43 -20.87 -8.10
N LEU A 63 -3.55 -20.34 -8.96
CA LEU A 63 -3.72 -19.03 -9.58
C LEU A 63 -4.63 -19.10 -10.81
N GLN A 64 -5.93 -18.96 -10.60
CA GLN A 64 -6.89 -18.89 -11.71
C GLN A 64 -6.58 -17.68 -12.59
N HIS A 65 -6.60 -17.86 -13.92
CA HIS A 65 -6.38 -16.83 -14.93
C HIS A 65 -4.99 -16.19 -14.99
N VAL A 66 -4.06 -16.56 -14.10
CA VAL A 66 -2.71 -15.97 -14.02
C VAL A 66 -1.65 -17.06 -14.07
N ARG A 67 -0.81 -17.06 -15.11
CA ARG A 67 0.38 -17.91 -15.22
C ARG A 67 1.61 -17.11 -14.78
N VAL A 68 2.36 -17.62 -13.81
CA VAL A 68 3.67 -17.06 -13.45
C VAL A 68 4.75 -17.77 -14.25
N VAL A 69 5.58 -17.01 -14.96
CA VAL A 69 6.66 -17.50 -15.82
C VAL A 69 7.99 -17.36 -15.09
N HIS A 70 8.80 -18.42 -15.11
CA HIS A 70 10.08 -18.39 -14.40
C HIS A 70 11.07 -17.45 -15.10
N PRO A 71 11.82 -16.58 -14.40
CA PRO A 71 12.76 -15.65 -15.04
C PRO A 71 13.78 -16.31 -15.97
N VAL A 72 14.23 -17.53 -15.67
CA VAL A 72 15.11 -18.33 -16.54
C VAL A 72 14.44 -18.70 -17.86
N GLU A 73 13.13 -18.99 -17.86
CA GLU A 73 12.35 -19.21 -19.10
C GLU A 73 12.28 -17.90 -19.90
N CYS A 74 11.98 -16.78 -19.23
CA CYS A 74 11.98 -15.46 -19.88
C CYS A 74 13.36 -15.06 -20.43
N ALA A 75 14.44 -15.45 -19.76
CA ALA A 75 15.82 -15.14 -20.19
C ALA A 75 16.20 -15.78 -21.54
N SER A 76 15.49 -16.83 -21.96
CA SER A 76 15.62 -17.41 -23.31
C SER A 76 15.04 -16.50 -24.40
N LEU A 77 14.16 -15.57 -24.03
CA LEU A 77 13.64 -14.54 -24.91
C LEU A 77 14.67 -13.41 -25.00
N THR A 78 15.16 -13.13 -26.21
CA THR A 78 16.19 -12.10 -26.46
C THR A 78 15.80 -10.74 -25.87
N HIS A 79 14.51 -10.43 -25.84
CA HIS A 79 13.98 -9.15 -25.39
C HIS A 79 13.99 -8.96 -23.86
N PHE A 80 13.78 -10.01 -23.06
CA PHE A 80 13.64 -9.88 -21.61
C PHE A 80 14.89 -9.29 -20.94
N ASN A 81 16.05 -9.88 -21.23
CA ASN A 81 17.31 -9.45 -20.64
C ASN A 81 17.75 -8.06 -21.12
N GLU A 82 17.42 -7.70 -22.36
CA GLU A 82 17.70 -6.37 -22.91
C GLU A 82 16.82 -5.31 -22.23
N GLN A 83 15.51 -5.55 -22.14
CA GLN A 83 14.57 -4.68 -21.44
C GLN A 83 14.96 -4.51 -19.97
N LEU A 84 15.22 -5.62 -19.26
CA LEU A 84 15.57 -5.57 -17.84
C LEU A 84 16.86 -4.79 -17.62
N ARG A 85 17.89 -4.98 -18.45
CA ARG A 85 19.13 -4.18 -18.37
C ARG A 85 18.90 -2.70 -18.63
N ARG A 86 18.08 -2.35 -19.63
CA ARG A 86 17.75 -0.96 -19.93
C ARG A 86 17.04 -0.29 -18.76
N CYS A 87 16.03 -0.95 -18.20
CA CYS A 87 15.33 -0.48 -17.01
C CYS A 87 16.28 -0.29 -15.82
N LEU A 88 17.16 -1.26 -15.58
CA LEU A 88 18.13 -1.23 -14.48
C LEU A 88 19.17 -0.11 -14.62
N HIS A 89 19.67 0.13 -15.83
CA HIS A 89 20.58 1.23 -16.11
C HIS A 89 19.93 2.57 -15.74
N ASP A 90 18.68 2.77 -16.15
CA ASP A 90 17.98 4.04 -15.94
C ASP A 90 17.53 4.20 -14.48
N VAL A 91 17.16 3.11 -13.80
CA VAL A 91 16.99 3.14 -12.33
C VAL A 91 18.29 3.56 -11.66
N SER A 92 19.44 2.99 -12.03
CA SER A 92 20.74 3.36 -11.46
C SER A 92 21.13 4.81 -11.73
N ALA A 93 20.86 5.32 -12.95
CA ALA A 93 21.18 6.70 -13.33
C ALA A 93 20.31 7.70 -12.55
N ASN A 94 19.02 7.40 -12.37
CA ASN A 94 18.09 8.27 -11.67
C ASN A 94 18.20 8.17 -10.13
N VAL A 95 18.81 7.10 -9.60
CA VAL A 95 19.15 6.98 -8.17
C VAL A 95 20.20 8.04 -7.76
N GLY A 96 20.97 8.62 -8.70
CA GLY A 96 21.98 9.66 -8.42
C GLY A 96 21.48 11.11 -8.46
N GLU A 97 20.60 11.47 -9.41
CA GLU A 97 20.11 12.86 -9.56
C GLU A 97 18.76 13.13 -8.86
N SER A 98 18.01 12.07 -8.52
CA SER A 98 16.74 12.13 -7.79
C SER A 98 16.80 11.46 -6.42
N ALA A 99 18.01 11.28 -5.87
CA ALA A 99 18.33 10.62 -4.60
C ALA A 99 17.74 11.27 -3.34
N SER A 100 16.86 12.27 -3.47
CA SER A 100 15.88 12.52 -2.42
C SER A 100 14.92 11.34 -2.45
N ASN A 101 15.16 10.36 -1.57
CA ASN A 101 14.21 9.29 -1.28
C ASN A 101 12.77 9.83 -1.37
N SER A 102 11.93 9.24 -2.24
CA SER A 102 10.58 9.74 -2.52
C SER A 102 9.75 9.92 -1.24
N TRP A 103 9.98 9.07 -0.24
CA TRP A 103 9.41 9.20 1.10
C TRP A 103 9.95 10.39 1.91
N LEU A 104 11.22 10.77 1.71
CA LEU A 104 11.78 11.97 2.33
C LEU A 104 11.15 13.24 1.74
N LEU A 105 10.87 13.26 0.43
CA LEU A 105 10.13 14.37 -0.21
C LEU A 105 8.68 14.51 0.27
N ALA A 106 8.11 13.42 0.79
CA ALA A 106 6.77 13.38 1.34
C ALA A 106 6.65 14.05 2.72
N LEU A 107 7.77 14.26 3.41
CA LEU A 107 7.80 14.78 4.77
C LEU A 107 7.77 16.31 4.80
N PRO A 108 6.96 16.91 5.69
CA PRO A 108 7.08 18.32 6.01
C PRO A 108 8.46 18.63 6.59
N SER A 109 9.11 19.69 6.13
CA SER A 109 10.45 20.06 6.61
C SER A 109 10.48 20.33 8.12
N SER A 110 9.35 20.81 8.67
CA SER A 110 9.17 21.06 10.10
C SER A 110 9.23 19.81 10.98
N LEU A 111 9.04 18.61 10.41
CA LEU A 111 9.04 17.34 11.16
C LEU A 111 10.41 16.65 11.16
N LEU A 112 11.33 17.02 10.27
CA LEU A 112 12.63 16.34 10.11
C LEU A 112 13.53 16.41 11.36
N GLY A 113 13.20 17.25 12.34
CA GLY A 113 13.89 17.35 13.62
C GLY A 113 13.47 16.31 14.67
N THR A 114 12.38 15.56 14.44
CA THR A 114 11.79 14.67 15.45
C THR A 114 11.42 13.31 14.85
N THR A 115 12.18 12.27 15.21
CA THR A 115 11.95 10.87 14.76
C THR A 115 10.52 10.39 15.03
N GLU A 116 9.96 10.77 16.18
CA GLU A 116 8.59 10.43 16.55
C GLU A 116 7.55 11.01 15.58
N GLU A 117 7.64 12.31 15.27
CA GLU A 117 6.68 12.95 14.37
C GLU A 117 6.81 12.42 12.95
N VAL A 118 8.04 12.15 12.49
CA VAL A 118 8.28 11.54 11.18
C VAL A 118 7.61 10.18 11.07
N ILE A 119 7.82 9.29 12.05
CA ILE A 119 7.22 7.94 12.02
C ILE A 119 5.68 8.03 12.12
N ASN A 120 5.15 8.87 12.99
CA ASN A 120 3.70 9.04 13.12
C ASN A 120 3.07 9.62 11.85
N TYR A 121 3.72 10.61 11.22
CA TYR A 121 3.29 11.17 9.95
C TYR A 121 3.29 10.11 8.84
N LEU A 122 4.38 9.35 8.68
CA LEU A 122 4.48 8.30 7.64
C LEU A 122 3.45 7.19 7.87
N GLY A 123 3.26 6.76 9.12
CA GLY A 123 2.26 5.75 9.46
C GLY A 123 0.85 6.15 9.06
N MET A 124 0.47 7.40 9.36
CA MET A 124 -0.83 7.96 8.95
C MET A 124 -0.90 8.15 7.43
N LEU A 125 0.15 8.67 6.80
CA LEU A 125 0.23 8.92 5.36
C LEU A 125 0.06 7.64 4.53
N VAL A 126 0.67 6.54 4.95
CA VAL A 126 0.52 5.25 4.28
C VAL A 126 -0.87 4.66 4.54
N ALA A 127 -1.41 4.81 5.74
CA ALA A 127 -2.70 4.22 6.12
C ALA A 127 -3.86 4.71 5.25
N ILE A 128 -3.87 5.99 4.86
CA ILE A 128 -4.97 6.60 4.09
C ILE A 128 -5.13 6.03 2.67
N ASP A 129 -4.12 5.30 2.15
CA ASP A 129 -4.07 4.58 0.86
C ASP A 129 -4.51 5.37 -0.37
N PHE A 130 -3.76 5.33 -1.46
CA PHE A 130 -3.90 6.35 -2.48
C PHE A 130 -4.78 5.91 -3.66
N ARG A 131 -6.12 6.03 -3.59
CA ARG A 131 -6.96 6.12 -4.81
C ARG A 131 -6.87 7.53 -5.42
N HIS A 132 -6.32 7.64 -6.64
CA HIS A 132 -6.05 8.94 -7.30
C HIS A 132 -6.79 9.21 -8.60
N TRP A 133 -7.68 8.31 -8.99
CA TRP A 133 -8.62 8.54 -10.08
C TRP A 133 -10.04 8.53 -9.53
N ALA A 134 -10.88 9.40 -10.05
CA ALA A 134 -12.31 9.38 -9.82
C ALA A 134 -13.01 9.13 -11.16
N GLU A 135 -14.15 8.47 -11.11
CA GLU A 135 -14.97 8.27 -12.30
C GLU A 135 -15.69 9.54 -12.70
N ASP A 136 -16.05 9.61 -13.98
CA ASP A 136 -16.85 10.70 -14.52
C ASP A 136 -18.31 10.54 -14.06
N GLY A 137 -18.65 11.08 -12.90
CA GLY A 137 -20.01 11.07 -12.34
C GLY A 137 -20.03 11.05 -10.81
N GLU A 138 -21.23 11.15 -10.23
CA GLU A 138 -21.41 11.04 -8.77
C GLU A 138 -21.49 9.58 -8.28
N ARG A 139 -21.67 8.61 -9.18
CA ARG A 139 -21.81 7.18 -8.84
C ARG A 139 -20.62 6.38 -9.36
N GLU A 140 -20.09 5.53 -8.50
CA GLU A 140 -19.04 4.58 -8.86
C GLU A 140 -19.59 3.47 -9.76
N THR A 141 -18.78 3.02 -10.71
CA THR A 141 -19.09 1.93 -11.63
C THR A 141 -19.03 0.63 -10.84
N LEU A 142 -20.12 -0.15 -10.93
CA LEU A 142 -20.19 -1.46 -10.27
C LEU A 142 -19.09 -2.38 -10.82
N PRO A 143 -18.45 -3.20 -9.97
CA PRO A 143 -17.51 -4.24 -10.42
C PRO A 143 -18.08 -5.08 -11.57
N GLY A 144 -17.25 -5.41 -12.55
CA GLY A 144 -17.66 -6.13 -13.76
C GLY A 144 -18.27 -5.25 -14.87
N SER A 145 -18.45 -3.95 -14.65
CA SER A 145 -18.88 -3.00 -15.68
C SER A 145 -17.73 -2.13 -16.20
N ARG A 146 -17.78 -1.75 -17.47
CA ARG A 146 -16.73 -0.89 -18.06
C ARG A 146 -16.81 0.54 -17.54
N VAL A 147 -15.68 1.07 -17.04
CA VAL A 147 -15.55 2.50 -16.70
C VAL A 147 -15.54 3.33 -17.99
N ARG A 148 -16.50 4.26 -18.12
CA ARG A 148 -16.67 5.09 -19.33
C ARG A 148 -15.68 6.25 -19.42
N GLY A 149 -15.11 6.67 -18.28
CA GLY A 149 -14.14 7.73 -18.17
C GLY A 149 -13.69 7.90 -16.72
N TYR A 150 -12.45 8.34 -16.52
CA TYR A 150 -11.93 8.73 -15.23
C TYR A 150 -11.09 9.99 -15.34
N HIS A 151 -11.16 10.82 -14.32
CA HIS A 151 -10.30 11.97 -14.14
C HIS A 151 -9.19 11.66 -13.15
N ASN A 152 -8.00 12.19 -13.43
CA ASN A 152 -6.91 12.14 -12.49
C ASN A 152 -7.00 13.31 -11.50
N PHE A 153 -6.53 13.06 -10.29
CA PHE A 153 -6.34 14.07 -9.27
C PHE A 153 -5.00 14.80 -9.45
N TYR A 154 -5.02 16.13 -9.41
CA TYR A 154 -3.83 16.97 -9.57
C TYR A 154 -3.68 17.98 -8.43
N ALA A 155 -2.44 18.42 -8.22
CA ALA A 155 -2.09 19.55 -7.38
C ALA A 155 -0.98 20.35 -8.06
N THR A 156 -1.07 21.68 -7.99
CA THR A 156 -0.06 22.57 -8.57
C THR A 156 0.87 23.05 -7.48
N PRO A 157 2.17 22.71 -7.54
CA PRO A 157 3.13 23.21 -6.56
C PRO A 157 3.27 24.72 -6.63
N THR A 158 3.56 25.35 -5.49
CA THR A 158 3.91 26.77 -5.49
C THR A 158 5.20 27.01 -6.28
N GLN A 159 5.41 28.23 -6.80
CA GLN A 159 6.63 28.57 -7.57
C GLN A 159 7.93 28.33 -6.79
N LYS A 160 7.88 28.26 -5.45
CA LYS A 160 9.04 27.94 -4.61
C LYS A 160 9.42 26.46 -4.65
N ASP A 161 8.49 25.58 -5.01
CA ASP A 161 8.62 24.12 -4.90
C ASP A 161 9.06 23.44 -6.21
N THR A 162 9.01 24.11 -7.36
CA THR A 162 9.38 23.48 -8.65
C THR A 162 10.16 24.41 -9.56
N ARG A 163 11.17 23.86 -10.27
CA ARG A 163 11.89 24.58 -11.33
C ARG A 163 11.07 24.75 -12.61
N ASN A 164 10.02 23.93 -12.82
CA ASN A 164 9.29 23.85 -14.09
C ASN A 164 7.75 24.03 -13.99
N GLY A 165 7.17 24.24 -12.80
CA GLY A 165 5.73 24.51 -12.64
C GLY A 165 4.77 23.40 -13.11
N SER A 166 5.25 22.18 -13.36
CA SER A 166 4.39 21.09 -13.83
C SER A 166 3.49 20.58 -12.71
N ALA A 167 2.19 20.44 -13.00
CA ALA A 167 1.22 19.89 -12.07
C ALA A 167 1.62 18.47 -11.62
N LEU A 168 1.56 18.23 -10.32
CA LEU A 168 1.67 16.90 -9.75
C LEU A 168 0.38 16.13 -10.02
N ARG A 169 0.51 14.82 -10.21
CA ARG A 169 -0.62 13.92 -10.48
C ARG A 169 -0.60 12.76 -9.51
N GLY A 170 -1.79 12.29 -9.15
CA GLY A 170 -1.98 11.04 -8.44
C GLY A 170 -1.47 11.10 -7.00
N SER A 171 -0.76 10.07 -6.54
CA SER A 171 -0.23 10.02 -5.17
C SER A 171 0.74 11.15 -4.87
N MET A 172 1.54 11.59 -5.84
CA MET A 172 2.41 12.77 -5.67
C MET A 172 1.61 14.05 -5.39
N ALA A 173 0.45 14.24 -6.04
CA ALA A 173 -0.43 15.37 -5.75
C ALA A 173 -1.00 15.28 -4.34
N MET A 174 -1.41 14.10 -3.91
CA MET A 174 -1.96 13.87 -2.57
C MET A 174 -0.90 14.06 -1.47
N VAL A 175 0.28 13.48 -1.64
CA VAL A 175 1.42 13.66 -0.74
C VAL A 175 1.76 15.14 -0.61
N TYR A 176 1.77 15.86 -1.74
CA TYR A 176 2.03 17.30 -1.74
C TYR A 176 1.00 18.08 -0.91
N ILE A 177 -0.30 17.90 -1.12
CA ILE A 177 -1.32 18.65 -0.37
C ILE A 177 -1.33 18.28 1.12
N LEU A 178 -1.09 17.02 1.48
CA LEU A 178 -0.99 16.58 2.87
C LEU A 178 0.25 17.18 3.56
N ARG A 179 1.36 17.28 2.83
CA ARG A 179 2.56 17.99 3.30
C ARG A 179 2.27 19.48 3.49
N GLN A 180 1.65 20.12 2.50
CA GLN A 180 1.30 21.54 2.55
C GLN A 180 0.28 21.87 3.65
N ALA A 181 -0.65 20.96 3.97
CA ALA A 181 -1.53 21.12 5.13
C ALA A 181 -0.74 21.33 6.42
N VAL A 182 0.38 20.62 6.59
CA VAL A 182 1.29 20.83 7.74
C VAL A 182 2.12 22.10 7.57
N GLU A 183 2.81 22.26 6.44
CA GLU A 183 3.80 23.33 6.25
C GLU A 183 3.18 24.73 6.11
N ALA A 184 2.12 24.85 5.32
CA ALA A 184 1.51 26.14 4.98
C ALA A 184 0.33 26.49 5.89
N HIS A 185 -0.38 25.48 6.41
CA HIS A 185 -1.59 25.70 7.21
C HIS A 185 -1.44 25.34 8.69
N GLY A 186 -0.32 24.75 9.12
CA GLY A 186 -0.13 24.30 10.51
C GLY A 186 -1.12 23.22 10.93
N LEU A 187 -1.76 22.53 9.98
CA LEU A 187 -2.77 21.52 10.23
C LEU A 187 -2.08 20.16 10.36
N HIS A 188 -1.82 19.75 11.60
CA HIS A 188 -1.20 18.47 11.93
C HIS A 188 -2.19 17.29 11.82
N TRP A 189 -2.72 17.07 10.62
CA TRP A 189 -3.79 16.09 10.31
C TRP A 189 -3.46 14.64 10.73
N TYR A 190 -2.17 14.31 10.90
CA TYR A 190 -1.70 12.98 11.31
C TYR A 190 -1.75 12.78 12.84
N ARG A 191 -2.10 13.80 13.64
CA ARG A 191 -2.19 13.68 15.10
C ARG A 191 -3.59 13.22 15.53
N PRO A 192 -3.72 12.10 16.26
CA PRO A 192 -5.02 11.60 16.72
C PRO A 192 -5.82 12.63 17.53
N GLU A 193 -5.14 13.47 18.33
CA GLU A 193 -5.79 14.48 19.17
C GLU A 193 -6.48 15.59 18.37
N LEU A 194 -6.03 15.85 17.14
CA LEU A 194 -6.71 16.78 16.24
C LEU A 194 -7.94 16.10 15.62
N LEU A 195 -7.76 14.88 15.11
CA LEU A 195 -8.80 14.12 14.42
C LEU A 195 -10.00 13.83 15.33
N LEU A 196 -9.75 13.49 16.59
CA LEU A 196 -10.80 13.17 17.57
C LEU A 196 -11.55 14.40 18.12
N ARG A 197 -11.21 15.62 17.69
CA ARG A 197 -12.01 16.82 18.01
C ARG A 197 -13.27 16.92 17.18
N PHE A 198 -13.27 16.32 15.99
CA PHE A 198 -14.42 16.31 15.11
C PHE A 198 -15.46 15.33 15.63
N LYS A 199 -16.72 15.77 15.72
CA LYS A 199 -17.83 14.95 16.24
C LYS A 199 -18.48 14.11 15.15
N THR A 200 -18.30 14.51 13.89
CA THR A 200 -18.92 13.87 12.73
C THR A 200 -17.92 13.78 11.57
N VAL A 201 -18.18 12.87 10.64
CA VAL A 201 -17.40 12.72 9.40
C VAL A 201 -17.49 14.00 8.56
N GLU A 202 -18.65 14.65 8.56
CA GLU A 202 -18.90 15.89 7.82
C GLU A 202 -18.07 17.05 8.37
N GLU A 203 -18.02 17.20 9.70
CA GLU A 203 -17.19 18.19 10.37
C GLU A 203 -15.70 17.95 10.08
N ALA A 204 -15.25 16.70 10.17
CA ALA A 204 -13.87 16.32 9.83
C ALA A 204 -13.55 16.58 8.36
N THR A 205 -14.49 16.29 7.45
CA THR A 205 -14.32 16.51 6.01
C THR A 205 -14.09 18.00 5.71
N GLU A 206 -14.88 18.88 6.32
CA GLU A 206 -14.71 20.32 6.11
C GLU A 206 -13.47 20.86 6.85
N GLY A 207 -13.20 20.38 8.07
CA GLY A 207 -12.01 20.76 8.84
C GLY A 207 -10.69 20.33 8.20
N LEU A 208 -10.71 19.23 7.43
CA LEU A 208 -9.56 18.70 6.69
C LEU A 208 -9.57 19.08 5.21
N ARG A 209 -10.34 20.11 4.81
CA ARG A 209 -10.50 20.48 3.40
C ARG A 209 -9.16 20.71 2.68
N CYS A 210 -8.20 21.38 3.31
CA CYS A 210 -6.88 21.63 2.71
C CYS A 210 -6.03 20.35 2.55
N CYS A 211 -6.36 19.25 3.22
CA CYS A 211 -5.72 17.95 3.04
C CYS A 211 -6.22 17.19 1.81
N PHE A 212 -7.38 17.54 1.27
CA PHE A 212 -8.11 16.69 0.32
C PHE A 212 -8.65 17.41 -0.92
N VAL A 213 -8.45 18.73 -1.05
CA VAL A 213 -8.85 19.47 -2.25
C VAL A 213 -7.62 19.79 -3.10
N GLY A 214 -7.62 19.23 -4.31
CA GLY A 214 -6.73 19.59 -5.40
C GLY A 214 -7.54 20.14 -6.56
N HIS A 215 -7.17 19.79 -7.79
CA HIS A 215 -7.89 20.20 -8.99
C HIS A 215 -7.93 19.12 -10.07
N LYS A 216 -8.82 19.30 -11.05
CA LYS A 216 -8.85 18.50 -12.29
C LYS A 216 -7.65 18.81 -13.18
N GLY A 217 -7.51 18.08 -14.29
CA GLY A 217 -6.41 18.27 -15.24
C GLY A 217 -6.36 19.64 -15.92
N ASP A 218 -7.40 20.46 -15.79
CA ASP A 218 -7.45 21.85 -16.27
C ASP A 218 -6.67 22.84 -15.40
N GLY A 219 -6.17 22.42 -14.24
CA GLY A 219 -5.45 23.28 -13.31
C GLY A 219 -6.33 24.24 -12.50
N GLN A 220 -7.64 24.25 -12.73
CA GLN A 220 -8.54 25.31 -12.25
C GLN A 220 -9.73 24.76 -11.48
N THR A 221 -10.36 23.69 -11.96
CA THR A 221 -11.58 23.16 -11.36
C THR A 221 -11.23 22.43 -10.06
N PRO A 222 -11.67 22.93 -8.88
CA PRO A 222 -11.40 22.26 -7.62
C PRO A 222 -11.99 20.86 -7.61
N MET A 223 -11.23 19.92 -7.09
CA MET A 223 -11.64 18.53 -7.03
C MET A 223 -11.28 17.96 -5.67
N TRP A 224 -12.24 17.32 -5.03
CA TRP A 224 -11.95 16.49 -3.88
C TRP A 224 -11.19 15.24 -4.32
N ILE A 225 -10.30 14.79 -3.45
CA ILE A 225 -9.64 13.51 -3.58
C ILE A 225 -10.68 12.39 -3.81
N PRO A 226 -10.40 11.40 -4.65
CA PRO A 226 -11.27 10.24 -4.79
C PRO A 226 -11.42 9.49 -3.46
N ALA A 227 -12.60 8.91 -3.21
CA ALA A 227 -12.95 8.24 -1.95
C ALA A 227 -12.79 9.13 -0.70
N LYS A 228 -13.18 10.41 -0.81
CA LYS A 228 -12.98 11.40 0.27
C LYS A 228 -13.60 10.97 1.60
N ARG A 229 -14.81 10.41 1.57
CA ARG A 229 -15.57 10.11 2.78
C ARG A 229 -14.91 8.94 3.51
N GLU A 230 -14.62 7.89 2.77
CA GLU A 230 -13.97 6.66 3.21
C GLU A 230 -12.61 6.96 3.84
N ARG A 231 -11.85 7.90 3.26
CA ARG A 231 -10.56 8.35 3.80
C ARG A 231 -10.69 9.08 5.12
N VAL A 232 -11.67 9.98 5.23
CA VAL A 232 -11.91 10.70 6.48
C VAL A 232 -12.40 9.74 7.57
N GLU A 233 -13.32 8.83 7.24
CA GLU A 233 -13.76 7.75 8.14
C GLU A 233 -12.58 6.88 8.59
N LEU A 234 -11.68 6.54 7.68
CA LEU A 234 -10.47 5.76 7.98
C LEU A 234 -9.51 6.51 8.92
N LEU A 235 -9.26 7.80 8.68
CA LEU A 235 -8.42 8.62 9.58
C LEU A 235 -9.00 8.69 10.99
N LEU A 236 -10.31 8.92 11.11
CA LEU A 236 -11.00 8.98 12.39
C LEU A 236 -10.95 7.62 13.11
N SER A 237 -11.25 6.53 12.40
CA SER A 237 -11.19 5.16 12.94
C SER A 237 -9.78 4.79 13.43
N LEU A 238 -8.75 5.13 12.65
CA LEU A 238 -7.37 4.87 13.01
C LEU A 238 -6.91 5.72 14.20
N ALA A 239 -7.31 6.99 14.25
CA ALA A 239 -7.04 7.87 15.40
C ALA A 239 -7.66 7.32 16.69
N SER A 240 -8.92 6.86 16.63
CA SER A 240 -9.58 6.19 17.76
C SER A 240 -8.80 4.96 18.21
N ALA A 241 -8.42 4.08 17.27
CA ALA A 241 -7.66 2.86 17.57
C ALA A 241 -6.30 3.15 18.23
N LEU A 242 -5.58 4.19 17.79
CA LEU A 242 -4.32 4.62 18.38
C LEU A 242 -4.52 5.10 19.83
N VAL A 243 -5.53 5.93 20.09
CA VAL A 243 -5.83 6.47 21.42
C VAL A 243 -6.34 5.39 22.38
N GLU A 244 -7.28 4.55 21.94
CA GLU A 244 -7.82 3.44 22.74
C GLU A 244 -6.72 2.48 23.20
N ARG A 245 -5.78 2.16 22.31
CA ARG A 245 -4.63 1.30 22.60
C ARG A 245 -3.49 2.02 23.30
N LYS A 246 -3.59 3.34 23.52
CA LYS A 246 -2.55 4.19 24.11
C LYS A 246 -1.20 3.99 23.41
N THR A 247 -1.25 4.01 22.08
CA THR A 247 -0.10 3.77 21.20
C THR A 247 0.01 4.79 20.07
N SER A 248 1.14 4.75 19.37
CA SER A 248 1.46 5.55 18.20
C SER A 248 2.31 4.70 17.24
N PHE A 249 2.48 5.09 15.99
CA PHE A 249 3.37 4.37 15.08
C PHE A 249 4.80 4.36 15.61
N TYR A 250 5.25 5.48 16.18
CA TYR A 250 6.56 5.57 16.83
C TYR A 250 6.68 4.61 18.02
N LYS A 251 5.65 4.56 18.89
CA LYS A 251 5.64 3.65 20.04
C LYS A 251 5.64 2.20 19.59
N MET A 252 4.87 1.83 18.57
CA MET A 252 4.90 0.46 18.01
C MET A 252 6.30 0.10 17.48
N TRP A 253 6.94 1.00 16.73
CA TRP A 253 8.30 0.80 16.22
C TRP A 253 9.34 0.64 17.35
N ARG A 254 9.21 1.44 18.41
CA ARG A 254 10.05 1.31 19.61
C ARG A 254 9.81 0.00 20.35
N ASP A 255 8.54 -0.31 20.61
CA ASP A 255 8.13 -1.48 21.38
C ASP A 255 8.48 -2.77 20.65
N SER A 256 8.61 -2.73 19.32
CA SER A 256 9.08 -3.85 18.50
C SER A 256 10.59 -4.08 18.52
N GLU A 257 11.35 -3.23 19.22
CA GLU A 257 12.82 -3.28 19.26
C GLU A 257 13.44 -3.31 17.85
N CYS A 258 12.84 -2.56 16.91
CA CYS A 258 13.26 -2.51 15.51
C CYS A 258 13.11 -3.86 14.76
N TYR A 259 12.27 -4.78 15.23
CA TYR A 259 11.87 -5.96 14.44
C TYR A 259 10.54 -5.74 13.72
N LEU A 260 10.45 -6.21 12.49
CA LEU A 260 9.19 -6.37 11.76
C LEU A 260 8.39 -7.54 12.34
N TYR A 261 9.08 -8.65 12.61
CA TYR A 261 8.56 -9.86 13.21
C TYR A 261 9.47 -10.24 14.39
N HIS A 262 8.98 -10.09 15.63
CA HIS A 262 9.85 -10.24 16.79
C HIS A 262 10.24 -11.72 17.00
N PRO A 263 11.53 -12.05 17.19
CA PRO A 263 12.00 -13.43 17.14
C PRO A 263 11.50 -14.32 18.28
N THR A 264 11.12 -13.72 19.41
CA THR A 264 10.70 -14.46 20.62
C THR A 264 9.29 -14.11 21.10
N GLU A 265 8.66 -13.05 20.57
CA GLU A 265 7.38 -12.54 21.08
C GLU A 265 6.45 -12.21 19.91
N VAL A 266 5.65 -13.20 19.51
CA VAL A 266 4.79 -13.30 18.31
C VAL A 266 3.78 -12.14 18.10
N LYS A 267 3.71 -11.16 18.99
CA LYS A 267 2.80 -10.02 18.93
C LYS A 267 3.50 -8.68 19.05
N ARG A 268 4.83 -8.69 19.17
CA ARG A 268 5.64 -7.53 19.49
C ARG A 268 6.33 -6.97 18.25
N GLY A 269 6.43 -7.70 17.15
CA GLY A 269 6.95 -7.18 15.88
C GLY A 269 6.12 -6.02 15.35
N PHE A 270 6.76 -5.11 14.62
CA PHE A 270 6.09 -3.91 14.10
C PHE A 270 4.91 -4.26 13.18
N ILE A 271 5.06 -5.25 12.31
CA ILE A 271 3.97 -5.72 11.44
C ILE A 271 2.85 -6.33 12.28
N GLU A 272 3.18 -7.17 13.26
CA GLU A 272 2.21 -7.81 14.15
C GLU A 272 1.40 -6.78 14.96
N GLN A 273 2.05 -5.71 15.40
CA GLN A 273 1.39 -4.59 16.08
C GLN A 273 0.46 -3.80 15.14
N LEU A 274 0.83 -3.58 13.88
CA LEU A 274 -0.05 -2.95 12.88
C LEU A 274 -1.31 -3.79 12.61
N LEU A 275 -1.17 -5.12 12.49
CA LEU A 275 -2.31 -6.04 12.30
C LEU A 275 -3.26 -6.05 13.49
N GLN A 276 -2.73 -5.83 14.69
CA GLN A 276 -3.52 -5.68 15.91
C GLN A 276 -4.17 -4.29 15.97
N LEU A 277 -3.47 -3.23 15.54
CA LEU A 277 -3.94 -1.86 15.64
C LEU A 277 -5.27 -1.65 14.92
N HIS A 278 -5.34 -1.99 13.63
CA HIS A 278 -6.50 -1.66 12.81
C HIS A 278 -6.73 -2.68 11.68
N PRO A 279 -7.99 -3.07 11.38
CA PRO A 279 -8.31 -4.02 10.30
C PRO A 279 -7.75 -3.62 8.93
N ARG A 280 -7.52 -2.33 8.70
CA ARG A 280 -6.94 -1.81 7.45
C ARG A 280 -5.59 -2.45 7.08
N TYR A 281 -4.82 -2.91 8.06
CA TYR A 281 -3.54 -3.57 7.84
C TYR A 281 -3.68 -5.08 7.57
N ARG A 282 -4.86 -5.67 7.82
CA ARG A 282 -5.15 -7.08 7.55
C ARG A 282 -5.58 -7.20 6.08
N ASP A 283 -4.63 -7.64 5.27
CA ASP A 283 -4.79 -7.74 3.83
C ASP A 283 -4.35 -9.13 3.36
N VAL A 284 -5.34 -9.95 3.02
CA VAL A 284 -5.20 -11.38 2.72
C VAL A 284 -5.91 -11.67 1.41
N CYS A 285 -5.28 -12.49 0.56
CA CYS A 285 -5.89 -13.04 -0.64
C CYS A 285 -6.32 -14.48 -0.36
N VAL A 286 -7.53 -14.83 -0.77
CA VAL A 286 -8.08 -16.17 -0.61
C VAL A 286 -8.09 -16.85 -1.97
N LEU A 287 -7.33 -17.93 -2.12
CA LEU A 287 -7.27 -18.74 -3.33
C LEU A 287 -8.06 -20.04 -3.11
N SER A 288 -8.86 -20.43 -4.10
CA SER A 288 -9.57 -21.72 -4.08
C SER A 288 -8.91 -22.66 -5.09
N GLY A 289 -8.46 -23.84 -4.65
CA GLY A 289 -7.93 -24.85 -5.55
C GLY A 289 -8.97 -25.27 -6.59
N SER A 290 -8.59 -25.38 -7.86
CA SER A 290 -9.48 -25.84 -8.95
C SER A 290 -9.62 -27.37 -9.01
N GLY A 291 -9.24 -28.08 -7.95
CA GLY A 291 -9.20 -29.53 -7.93
C GLY A 291 -10.51 -30.18 -7.51
N ALA A 292 -11.58 -30.10 -8.33
CA ALA A 292 -12.66 -31.10 -8.36
C ALA A 292 -13.79 -30.76 -9.35
N GLU A 293 -13.56 -30.84 -10.66
CA GLU A 293 -14.69 -31.13 -11.58
C GLU A 293 -15.06 -32.62 -11.56
N ASN A 294 -14.32 -33.47 -10.83
CA ASN A 294 -14.57 -34.92 -10.71
C ASN A 294 -14.68 -35.46 -9.27
N ALA A 295 -14.69 -34.63 -8.21
CA ALA A 295 -14.89 -35.16 -6.85
C ALA A 295 -16.38 -35.18 -6.49
N SER A 296 -17.04 -36.29 -6.83
CA SER A 296 -18.36 -36.65 -6.30
C SER A 296 -18.29 -37.15 -4.85
N GLN A 297 -17.36 -36.66 -4.04
CA GLN A 297 -17.24 -36.97 -2.63
C GLN A 297 -17.01 -35.68 -1.86
N VAL A 298 -17.83 -35.50 -0.84
CA VAL A 298 -17.84 -34.38 0.12
C VAL A 298 -16.45 -34.29 0.77
N GLY A 299 -15.56 -33.52 0.16
CA GLY A 299 -14.21 -33.24 0.62
C GLY A 299 -14.00 -31.73 0.62
N GLU A 300 -13.48 -31.24 1.73
CA GLU A 300 -13.18 -29.84 2.04
C GLU A 300 -12.47 -29.16 0.85
N VAL A 301 -13.00 -28.02 0.38
CA VAL A 301 -12.32 -27.23 -0.66
C VAL A 301 -11.03 -26.70 -0.02
N ASP A 302 -9.87 -27.06 -0.57
CA ASP A 302 -8.59 -26.49 -0.16
C ASP A 302 -8.59 -24.98 -0.44
N VAL A 303 -8.90 -24.21 0.61
CA VAL A 303 -8.84 -22.75 0.62
C VAL A 303 -7.46 -22.36 1.15
N LEU A 304 -6.72 -21.61 0.35
CA LEU A 304 -5.39 -21.12 0.71
C LEU A 304 -5.47 -19.61 0.98
N GLU A 305 -5.24 -19.23 2.24
CA GLU A 305 -5.13 -17.83 2.65
C GLU A 305 -3.68 -17.34 2.55
N ILE A 306 -3.45 -16.34 1.71
CA ILE A 306 -2.14 -15.74 1.48
C ILE A 306 -2.11 -14.32 2.06
N PRO A 307 -1.32 -14.06 3.12
CA PRO A 307 -1.14 -12.69 3.62
C PRO A 307 -0.39 -11.88 2.57
N VAL A 308 -0.98 -10.77 2.11
CA VAL A 308 -0.33 -9.80 1.21
C VAL A 308 0.22 -8.63 2.02
N LEU A 309 -0.53 -8.19 3.02
CA LEU A 309 -0.16 -7.16 4.01
C LEU A 309 0.43 -5.89 3.38
N LYS A 310 -0.10 -5.45 2.23
CA LYS A 310 0.45 -4.35 1.41
C LYS A 310 0.79 -3.13 2.27
N LEU A 311 -0.19 -2.61 3.02
CA LEU A 311 -0.01 -1.38 3.78
C LEU A 311 0.93 -1.53 4.98
N ALA A 312 0.98 -2.71 5.60
CA ALA A 312 1.89 -2.96 6.71
C ALA A 312 3.34 -2.98 6.22
N GLN A 313 3.60 -3.69 5.11
CA GLN A 313 4.91 -3.71 4.45
C GLN A 313 5.30 -2.31 3.96
N LEU A 314 4.36 -1.57 3.36
CA LEU A 314 4.64 -0.23 2.84
C LEU A 314 4.98 0.76 3.96
N THR A 315 4.29 0.67 5.10
CA THR A 315 4.59 1.50 6.28
C THR A 315 6.01 1.25 6.76
N ALA A 316 6.42 -0.02 6.84
CA ALA A 316 7.78 -0.39 7.20
C ALA A 316 8.83 0.11 6.18
N ILE A 317 8.57 -0.04 4.88
CA ILE A 317 9.46 0.46 3.81
C ILE A 317 9.62 1.99 3.90
N ALA A 318 8.52 2.72 4.08
CA ALA A 318 8.56 4.17 4.21
C ALA A 318 9.44 4.60 5.39
N ILE A 319 9.25 3.98 6.56
CA ILE A 319 10.06 4.25 7.76
C ILE A 319 11.54 3.86 7.56
N ASP A 320 11.83 2.65 7.05
CA ASP A 320 13.21 2.17 6.80
C ASP A 320 13.98 3.09 5.87
N SER A 321 13.30 3.60 4.84
CA SER A 321 13.90 4.46 3.85
C SER A 321 14.25 5.85 4.42
N VAL A 322 13.44 6.38 5.33
CA VAL A 322 13.56 7.76 5.82
C VAL A 322 14.47 7.89 7.03
N LEU A 323 14.40 6.96 7.99
CA LEU A 323 15.09 7.11 9.27
C LEU A 323 16.61 7.37 9.19
N PRO A 324 17.37 6.81 8.24
CA PRO A 324 18.79 7.13 8.09
C PRO A 324 19.09 8.62 7.85
N PHE A 325 18.10 9.40 7.42
CA PHE A 325 18.22 10.83 7.11
C PHE A 325 17.69 11.73 8.23
N VAL A 326 16.98 11.19 9.21
CA VAL A 326 16.37 11.95 10.32
C VAL A 326 17.42 12.16 11.43
N GLY A 327 17.68 13.43 11.80
CA GLY A 327 18.60 13.78 12.89
C GLY A 327 20.06 14.07 12.50
N GLY A 328 20.45 13.90 11.22
CA GLY A 328 21.82 14.18 10.75
C GLY A 328 22.16 15.66 10.53
N ALA A 329 21.16 16.54 10.44
CA ALA A 329 21.35 17.96 10.16
C ALA A 329 21.26 18.80 11.45
N GLY A 330 22.38 18.95 12.17
CA GLY A 330 22.62 20.06 13.12
C GLY A 330 21.73 20.17 14.37
N SER A 331 20.80 19.25 14.61
CA SER A 331 19.99 19.25 15.83
C SER A 331 20.83 18.75 17.02
N LYS A 332 20.89 19.55 18.08
CA LYS A 332 21.27 19.11 19.43
C LYS A 332 20.19 18.15 19.95
N SER A 333 20.08 16.99 19.32
CA SER A 333 19.18 15.92 19.74
C SER A 333 19.67 15.40 21.09
N THR A 334 18.75 15.31 22.04
CA THR A 334 18.94 14.64 23.32
C THR A 334 19.47 13.24 23.03
N HIS A 335 20.71 12.99 23.44
CA HIS A 335 21.59 11.83 23.20
C HIS A 335 21.04 10.41 23.55
N ASN A 336 19.73 10.21 23.65
CA ASN A 336 19.11 8.99 24.20
C ASN A 336 18.34 8.11 23.21
N ASP A 337 17.75 8.63 22.12
CA ASP A 337 16.87 7.79 21.30
C ASP A 337 17.61 6.75 20.45
N PHE A 338 18.87 7.01 20.09
CA PHE A 338 19.70 6.04 19.36
C PHE A 338 20.45 5.04 20.26
N ARG A 339 20.30 5.11 21.60
CA ARG A 339 20.89 4.11 22.52
C ARG A 339 20.16 2.77 22.53
N TYR A 340 18.98 2.69 21.88
CA TYR A 340 18.20 1.46 21.75
C TYR A 340 18.64 0.58 20.57
N LEU A 341 19.51 1.08 19.68
CA LEU A 341 20.20 0.21 18.74
C LEU A 341 21.25 -0.59 19.52
N PRO A 342 21.26 -1.94 19.45
CA PRO A 342 22.20 -2.76 20.21
C PRO A 342 23.64 -2.32 19.95
N HIS A 343 24.41 -2.18 21.03
CA HIS A 343 25.80 -1.69 21.10
C HIS A 343 26.58 -1.78 19.78
N GLN A 344 26.63 -0.67 19.04
CA GLN A 344 27.62 -0.51 17.98
C GLN A 344 28.98 -0.24 18.65
N SER A 345 29.95 -1.13 18.46
CA SER A 345 31.32 -0.84 18.85
C SER A 345 31.80 0.39 18.07
N LYS A 346 32.52 1.29 18.74
CA LYS A 346 33.07 2.55 18.19
C LYS A 346 34.12 2.37 17.07
N THR A 347 34.16 1.23 16.41
CA THR A 347 35.23 0.83 15.50
C THR A 347 34.65 0.35 14.19
N SER A 348 34.02 1.26 13.43
CA SER A 348 34.04 1.32 11.97
C SER A 348 32.90 2.21 11.47
N SER A 349 33.15 2.94 10.40
CA SER A 349 32.21 3.77 9.64
C SER A 349 31.16 2.91 8.89
N ILE A 350 30.50 1.98 9.59
CA ILE A 350 29.49 1.10 9.01
C ILE A 350 28.21 1.92 8.86
N ALA A 351 27.71 1.97 7.62
CA ALA A 351 26.45 2.57 7.24
C ALA A 351 25.34 2.24 8.24
N HIS A 352 24.53 3.24 8.61
CA HIS A 352 23.40 3.03 9.49
C HIS A 352 22.57 1.83 8.99
N PRO A 353 22.41 0.76 9.80
CA PRO A 353 21.41 -0.25 9.50
C PRO A 353 20.06 0.49 9.49
N GLY A 354 19.18 0.14 8.55
CA GLY A 354 17.88 0.81 8.41
C GLY A 354 17.03 0.77 9.68
N ALA A 355 15.78 1.21 9.59
CA ALA A 355 14.87 1.21 10.74
C ALA A 355 14.59 -0.16 11.34
N PHE A 356 14.84 -1.25 10.58
CA PHE A 356 14.54 -2.61 11.00
C PHE A 356 15.72 -3.58 10.85
N LEU A 357 15.93 -4.43 11.86
CA LEU A 357 17.00 -5.43 11.91
C LEU A 357 16.75 -6.60 10.94
N ASP A 358 15.49 -6.95 10.73
CA ASP A 358 15.02 -8.05 9.91
C ASP A 358 14.39 -7.58 8.58
N LYS A 359 14.76 -6.39 8.07
CA LYS A 359 14.21 -5.83 6.83
C LYS A 359 14.29 -6.73 5.60
N HIS A 360 15.17 -7.72 5.62
CA HIS A 360 15.26 -8.76 4.58
C HIS A 360 14.00 -9.64 4.48
N GLN A 361 13.13 -9.61 5.50
CA GLN A 361 11.81 -10.25 5.54
C GLN A 361 10.75 -9.48 4.73
N LEU A 362 11.01 -8.23 4.36
CA LEU A 362 10.13 -7.48 3.45
C LEU A 362 10.17 -8.08 2.04
N THR A 363 9.02 -8.00 1.39
CA THR A 363 8.86 -8.23 -0.05
C THR A 363 8.18 -7.01 -0.68
N ILE A 364 7.76 -7.13 -1.93
CA ILE A 364 7.08 -6.06 -2.66
C ILE A 364 5.70 -5.73 -2.06
N CYS A 365 5.25 -4.50 -2.25
CA CYS A 365 3.92 -4.04 -1.94
C CYS A 365 3.07 -4.11 -3.21
N CYS A 366 2.33 -5.21 -3.41
CA CYS A 366 1.52 -5.45 -4.61
C CYS A 366 0.42 -4.42 -4.81
N ASP A 367 0.78 -3.32 -5.48
CA ASP A 367 -0.10 -2.29 -6.00
C ASP A 367 -0.55 -2.61 -7.43
N TYR A 368 -0.93 -1.58 -8.20
CA TYR A 368 -1.32 -1.72 -9.61
C TYR A 368 -0.16 -1.58 -10.61
N GLN A 369 0.96 -0.96 -10.22
CA GLN A 369 2.11 -0.74 -11.09
C GLN A 369 2.99 -1.99 -11.20
N ILE A 370 3.16 -2.72 -10.09
CA ILE A 370 4.04 -3.88 -10.06
C ILE A 370 3.52 -5.01 -10.96
N PRO A 371 2.23 -5.43 -10.88
CA PRO A 371 1.72 -6.45 -11.80
C PRO A 371 1.76 -6.00 -13.27
N LYS A 372 1.56 -4.69 -13.53
CA LYS A 372 1.69 -4.10 -14.87
C LYS A 372 3.13 -4.25 -15.40
N ALA A 373 4.14 -3.97 -14.57
CA ALA A 373 5.54 -4.17 -14.91
C ALA A 373 5.88 -5.65 -15.18
N LEU A 374 5.40 -6.54 -14.31
CA LEU A 374 5.63 -7.98 -14.44
C LEU A 374 4.98 -8.57 -15.69
N ARG A 375 3.77 -8.12 -16.05
CA ARG A 375 3.11 -8.46 -17.31
C ARG A 375 3.90 -7.98 -18.52
N HIS A 376 4.38 -6.75 -18.48
CA HIS A 376 5.22 -6.18 -19.55
C HIS A 376 6.52 -6.96 -19.75
N LEU A 377 7.15 -7.42 -18.65
CA LEU A 377 8.36 -8.24 -18.68
C LEU A 377 8.07 -9.72 -19.04
N GLY A 378 6.82 -10.12 -19.21
CA GLY A 378 6.43 -11.51 -19.48
C GLY A 378 6.61 -12.46 -18.29
N LEU A 379 6.83 -11.94 -17.07
CA LEU A 379 6.95 -12.74 -15.84
C LEU A 379 5.58 -13.18 -15.31
N ILE A 380 4.51 -12.51 -15.76
CA ILE A 380 3.14 -12.89 -15.51
C ILE A 380 2.36 -12.80 -16.82
N GLU A 381 1.56 -13.83 -17.10
CA GLU A 381 0.64 -13.86 -18.23
C GLU A 381 -0.80 -14.02 -17.73
N TYR A 382 -1.71 -13.30 -18.35
CA TYR A 382 -3.14 -13.44 -18.11
C TYR A 382 -3.73 -14.31 -19.21
N ASP A 383 -4.70 -15.15 -18.86
CA ASP A 383 -5.52 -15.80 -19.87
C ASP A 383 -6.40 -14.78 -20.62
N ALA A 384 -7.08 -15.22 -21.69
CA ALA A 384 -7.88 -14.33 -22.52
C ALA A 384 -8.99 -13.61 -21.75
N TYR A 385 -9.57 -14.26 -20.73
CA TYR A 385 -10.63 -13.68 -19.93
C TYR A 385 -10.10 -12.53 -19.07
N LEU A 386 -9.07 -12.77 -18.26
CA LEU A 386 -8.52 -11.74 -17.37
C LEU A 386 -7.82 -10.63 -18.16
N ALA A 387 -7.14 -10.96 -19.26
CA ALA A 387 -6.56 -9.96 -20.15
C ALA A 387 -7.63 -9.00 -20.68
N THR A 388 -8.79 -9.52 -21.12
CA THR A 388 -9.91 -8.70 -21.60
C THR A 388 -10.41 -7.75 -20.51
N LEU A 389 -10.64 -8.23 -19.29
CA LEU A 389 -11.09 -7.39 -18.17
C LEU A 389 -10.11 -6.23 -17.91
N VAL A 390 -8.81 -6.53 -17.84
CA VAL A 390 -7.77 -5.52 -17.57
C VAL A 390 -7.65 -4.53 -18.73
N ASP A 391 -7.58 -5.02 -19.97
CA ASP A 391 -7.33 -4.19 -21.15
C ASP A 391 -8.54 -3.32 -21.52
N GLU A 392 -9.75 -3.76 -21.18
CA GLU A 392 -10.96 -2.95 -21.32
C GLU A 392 -11.17 -1.95 -20.17
N GLY A 393 -10.42 -2.08 -19.08
CA GLY A 393 -10.57 -1.23 -17.89
C GLY A 393 -11.83 -1.57 -17.10
N VAL A 394 -12.14 -2.86 -16.98
CA VAL A 394 -13.21 -3.37 -16.13
C VAL A 394 -12.70 -3.45 -14.68
N PRO A 395 -13.36 -2.80 -13.70
CA PRO A 395 -13.02 -2.93 -12.30
C PRO A 395 -13.25 -4.36 -11.80
N LEU A 396 -12.20 -4.94 -11.24
CA LEU A 396 -12.23 -6.23 -10.57
C LEU A 396 -12.90 -6.09 -9.20
N VAL A 397 -13.50 -7.18 -8.73
CA VAL A 397 -14.12 -7.24 -7.41
C VAL A 397 -13.02 -7.23 -6.33
N PRO A 398 -13.11 -6.34 -5.32
CA PRO A 398 -12.28 -6.37 -4.11
C PRO A 398 -12.24 -7.74 -3.44
N GLY A 399 -11.04 -8.32 -3.28
CA GLY A 399 -10.84 -9.66 -2.74
C GLY A 399 -11.37 -10.79 -3.65
N GLY A 400 -11.73 -10.46 -4.90
CA GLY A 400 -12.20 -11.42 -5.89
C GLY A 400 -11.06 -12.29 -6.44
N LYS A 401 -11.42 -13.39 -7.11
CA LYS A 401 -10.47 -14.39 -7.61
C LYS A 401 -9.43 -13.79 -8.55
N GLU A 402 -9.87 -12.93 -9.46
CA GLU A 402 -9.04 -12.24 -10.44
C GLU A 402 -8.02 -11.31 -9.76
N GLU A 403 -8.47 -10.50 -8.81
CA GLU A 403 -7.59 -9.60 -8.07
C GLU A 403 -6.59 -10.40 -7.21
N CYS A 404 -7.07 -11.38 -6.46
CA CYS A 404 -6.23 -12.24 -5.63
C CYS A 404 -5.17 -12.98 -6.47
N ALA A 405 -5.55 -13.50 -7.65
CA ALA A 405 -4.62 -14.18 -8.54
C ALA A 405 -3.53 -13.22 -9.07
N ILE A 406 -3.90 -11.99 -9.46
CA ILE A 406 -2.94 -10.96 -9.88
C ILE A 406 -1.96 -10.64 -8.75
N ARG A 407 -2.46 -10.40 -7.54
CA ARG A 407 -1.64 -9.96 -6.39
C ARG A 407 -0.72 -11.07 -5.90
N VAL A 408 -1.22 -12.29 -5.74
CA VAL A 408 -0.38 -13.44 -5.34
C VAL A 408 0.60 -13.80 -6.45
N GLY A 409 0.17 -13.78 -7.71
CA GLY A 409 1.06 -13.96 -8.87
C GLY A 409 2.20 -12.94 -8.89
N ALA A 410 1.91 -11.68 -8.57
CA ALA A 410 2.91 -10.63 -8.47
C ALA A 410 3.93 -10.85 -7.35
N LEU A 411 3.49 -11.29 -6.16
CA LEU A 411 4.38 -11.66 -5.07
C LEU A 411 5.31 -12.81 -5.49
N ILE A 412 4.75 -13.88 -6.06
CA ILE A 412 5.50 -15.06 -6.50
C ILE A 412 6.54 -14.67 -7.57
N ALA A 413 6.10 -14.00 -8.63
CA ALA A 413 6.98 -13.60 -9.74
C ALA A 413 8.12 -12.69 -9.27
N SER A 414 7.86 -11.80 -8.32
CA SER A 414 8.85 -10.87 -7.78
C SER A 414 9.88 -11.55 -6.88
N GLU A 415 9.47 -12.53 -6.06
CA GLU A 415 10.42 -13.35 -5.29
C GLU A 415 11.30 -14.22 -6.21
N MET A 416 10.73 -14.77 -7.29
CA MET A 416 11.51 -15.50 -8.30
C MET A 416 12.50 -14.58 -9.02
N LEU A 417 12.09 -13.36 -9.37
CA LEU A 417 12.96 -12.35 -9.98
C LEU A 417 14.09 -11.92 -9.03
N LEU A 418 13.78 -11.72 -7.74
CA LEU A 418 14.75 -11.41 -6.70
C LEU A 418 15.83 -12.51 -6.60
N GLU A 419 15.42 -13.78 -6.60
CA GLU A 419 16.34 -14.91 -6.59
C GLU A 419 17.20 -14.95 -7.87
N TYR A 420 16.57 -14.81 -9.03
CA TYR A 420 17.27 -14.77 -10.32
C TYR A 420 18.37 -13.70 -10.37
N LEU A 421 18.06 -12.48 -9.92
CA LEU A 421 19.01 -11.37 -9.89
C LEU A 421 20.17 -11.61 -8.91
N ASN A 422 19.87 -12.17 -7.73
CA ASN A 422 20.89 -12.47 -6.73
C ASN A 422 21.78 -13.66 -7.11
N ASN A 423 21.27 -14.59 -7.92
CA ASN A 423 22.03 -15.74 -8.44
C ASN A 423 22.82 -15.41 -9.73
N GLY A 424 22.94 -14.14 -10.09
CA GLY A 424 23.74 -13.71 -11.25
C GLY A 424 23.03 -13.91 -12.59
N GLY A 425 21.70 -13.99 -12.61
CA GLY A 425 20.90 -14.11 -13.83
C GLY A 425 21.21 -13.05 -14.89
N LEU A 426 21.68 -11.87 -14.45
CA LEU A 426 22.30 -10.89 -15.33
C LEU A 426 23.82 -10.91 -15.14
N ASN A 427 24.55 -11.21 -16.22
CA ASN A 427 26.00 -11.01 -16.27
C ASN A 427 26.33 -9.56 -15.85
N ARG A 428 27.15 -9.41 -14.80
CA ARG A 428 27.62 -8.11 -14.29
C ARG A 428 28.63 -7.47 -15.27
N GLY A 429 28.12 -7.04 -16.42
CA GLY A 429 28.83 -6.15 -17.33
C GLY A 429 28.76 -4.70 -16.86
N GLU A 430 29.24 -3.79 -17.71
CA GLU A 430 29.28 -2.35 -17.41
C GLU A 430 27.90 -1.74 -17.09
N ALA A 431 26.83 -2.29 -17.69
CA ALA A 431 25.45 -1.84 -17.50
C ALA A 431 24.91 -1.99 -16.06
N LEU A 432 25.58 -2.77 -15.20
CA LEU A 432 25.19 -2.96 -13.80
C LEU A 432 26.13 -2.26 -12.80
N ARG A 433 27.06 -1.42 -13.28
CA ARG A 433 27.89 -0.58 -12.38
C ARG A 433 26.99 0.43 -11.65
N GLY A 434 27.05 0.44 -10.32
CA GLY A 434 26.26 1.36 -9.48
C GLY A 434 25.01 0.73 -8.85
N LEU A 435 24.58 -0.43 -9.33
CA LEU A 435 23.47 -1.18 -8.72
C LEU A 435 23.90 -1.90 -7.43
N PRO A 436 22.94 -2.17 -6.52
CA PRO A 436 23.24 -2.85 -5.28
C PRO A 436 23.90 -4.21 -5.54
N LYS A 437 24.92 -4.54 -4.73
CA LYS A 437 25.61 -5.84 -4.84
C LYS A 437 24.69 -7.01 -4.52
N LYS A 438 23.66 -6.78 -3.72
CA LYS A 438 22.64 -7.74 -3.34
C LYS A 438 21.29 -7.03 -3.39
N TRP A 439 20.34 -7.62 -4.10
CA TRP A 439 18.97 -7.15 -4.17
C TRP A 439 18.19 -7.58 -2.94
N ASP A 440 17.26 -6.76 -2.50
CA ASP A 440 16.27 -7.06 -1.47
C ASP A 440 14.85 -6.71 -1.96
N GLY A 441 13.84 -7.01 -1.13
CA GLY A 441 12.43 -6.77 -1.46
C GLY A 441 12.15 -5.31 -1.81
N PRO A 442 12.51 -4.33 -0.95
CA PRO A 442 12.31 -2.92 -1.23
C PRO A 442 13.00 -2.42 -2.51
N ALA A 443 14.20 -2.92 -2.85
CA ALA A 443 14.87 -2.56 -4.10
C ALA A 443 14.11 -3.10 -5.34
N ILE A 444 13.57 -4.32 -5.25
CA ILE A 444 12.74 -4.91 -6.32
C ILE A 444 11.41 -4.16 -6.45
N ASP A 445 10.79 -3.79 -5.33
CA ASP A 445 9.55 -3.00 -5.28
C ASP A 445 9.72 -1.68 -6.03
N HIS A 446 10.73 -0.89 -5.66
CA HIS A 446 11.03 0.38 -6.32
C HIS A 446 11.34 0.21 -7.81
N MET A 447 12.13 -0.81 -8.17
CA MET A 447 12.45 -1.12 -9.57
C MET A 447 11.18 -1.43 -10.38
N LEU A 448 10.34 -2.34 -9.91
CA LEU A 448 9.13 -2.75 -10.63
C LEU A 448 8.12 -1.60 -10.72
N TRP A 449 7.95 -0.82 -9.65
CA TRP A 449 7.13 0.39 -9.66
C TRP A 449 7.62 1.39 -10.73
N TYR A 450 8.93 1.63 -10.80
CA TYR A 450 9.54 2.53 -11.79
C TYR A 450 9.34 2.02 -13.22
N ILE A 451 9.49 0.71 -13.45
CA ILE A 451 9.24 0.07 -14.76
C ILE A 451 7.77 0.25 -15.15
N GLY A 452 6.84 -0.11 -14.26
CA GLY A 452 5.39 -0.02 -14.50
C GLY A 452 4.95 1.38 -14.90
N ARG A 453 5.57 2.40 -14.29
CA ARG A 453 5.29 3.81 -14.52
C ARG A 453 5.90 4.35 -15.82
N ASN A 454 7.14 4.00 -16.16
CA ASN A 454 7.91 4.72 -17.18
C ASN A 454 8.20 3.92 -18.46
N TYR A 455 8.20 2.59 -18.42
CA TYR A 455 8.59 1.74 -19.56
C TYR A 455 7.42 1.02 -20.20
N VAL A 456 6.35 0.82 -19.44
CA VAL A 456 5.19 0.12 -19.96
C VAL A 456 4.35 1.06 -20.80
N GLU A 457 4.18 0.69 -22.08
CA GLU A 457 3.34 1.41 -23.03
C GLU A 457 1.95 1.72 -22.47
N SER A 458 1.41 2.88 -22.83
CA SER A 458 0.07 3.31 -22.38
C SER A 458 -1.07 2.38 -22.81
N SER A 459 -0.84 1.55 -23.84
CA SER A 459 -1.73 0.50 -24.33
C SER A 459 -1.93 -0.62 -23.30
N ILE A 460 -0.88 -0.95 -22.54
CA ILE A 460 -0.92 -1.97 -21.49
C ILE A 460 -1.51 -1.31 -20.24
N LYS A 461 -2.75 -1.66 -19.92
CA LYS A 461 -3.44 -1.14 -18.74
C LYS A 461 -3.02 -1.89 -17.48
N HIS A 462 -3.10 -1.20 -16.35
CA HIS A 462 -3.09 -1.84 -15.05
C HIS A 462 -4.50 -2.34 -14.74
N HIS A 463 -4.61 -3.37 -13.89
CA HIS A 463 -5.89 -3.80 -13.37
C HIS A 463 -6.51 -2.69 -12.52
N LEU A 464 -7.83 -2.53 -12.61
CA LEU A 464 -8.56 -1.61 -11.76
C LEU A 464 -9.15 -2.41 -10.62
N CYS A 465 -8.70 -2.17 -9.38
CA CYS A 465 -9.39 -2.69 -8.20
C CYS A 465 -9.41 -1.63 -7.09
N TYR A 466 -10.49 -1.61 -6.31
CA TYR A 466 -10.67 -0.67 -5.21
C TYR A 466 -9.72 -0.91 -4.02
N THR A 467 -9.07 -2.08 -3.95
CA THR A 467 -8.15 -2.51 -2.87
C THR A 467 -6.69 -2.16 -3.12
N THR A 468 -6.28 -1.97 -4.38
CA THR A 468 -4.88 -1.87 -4.79
C THR A 468 -4.56 -0.51 -5.40
N MET A 469 -4.34 0.52 -4.59
CA MET A 469 -3.94 1.83 -5.15
C MET A 469 -2.77 2.47 -4.38
N TYR A 470 -1.70 2.84 -5.09
CA TYR A 470 -0.45 3.47 -4.58
C TYR A 470 -0.22 4.87 -5.12
#